data_AF-A0AAV0QGK8-F1
#
_entry.id   AF-A0AAV0QGK8-F1
#
_cell.length_a   1.000
_cell.length_b   1.000
_cell.length_c   1.000
_cell.angle_alpha   90.00
_cell.angle_beta   90.00
_cell.angle_gamma   90.00
#
_symmetry.space_group_name_H-M   'P 1'
#
loop_
_entity.id
_entity.type
_entity.pdbx_description
1 polymer ?
#
loop_
_entity_poly.entity_id
_entity_poly.type
_entity_poly.pdbx_seq_one_letter_code
_entity_poly.pdbx_strand_id
1 'polypeptide(L)'
;MVCVEIVKLSCFAEEAPRELLEEWKMLYNEYRQDMQSSLQNEADKNAAADEVIEKYKRIFYGQTRKYYLSEAGDVYTSGKKEDWPVIEAVDFHTTKKKKEHLFVEARALYQVVYDYAESQRRKASSIKEQQSAIRLCGFAWRVAGTALCALCISSRAEKPMLCSESAFKEMFGRT
;
A
#
# COMPACT_ATOMS: atom_id res chain seq x y z
N MET A 1 -15.58 -8.67 -22.68
CA MET A 1 -14.63 -8.04 -21.73
C MET A 1 -14.50 -8.98 -20.55
N VAL A 2 -13.32 -9.56 -20.36
CA VAL A 2 -13.10 -10.64 -19.38
C VAL A 2 -13.12 -10.03 -17.97
N CYS A 3 -13.91 -10.59 -17.06
CA CYS A 3 -13.77 -10.28 -15.64
C CYS A 3 -12.38 -10.75 -15.22
N VAL A 4 -11.46 -9.81 -14.99
CA VAL A 4 -10.14 -10.14 -14.45
C VAL A 4 -10.36 -10.67 -13.05
N GLU A 5 -10.20 -11.97 -12.86
CA GLU A 5 -10.25 -12.57 -11.54
C GLU A 5 -9.16 -11.94 -10.67
N ILE A 6 -9.54 -11.46 -9.49
CA ILE A 6 -8.58 -11.09 -8.46
C ILE A 6 -8.05 -12.42 -7.93
N VAL A 7 -6.82 -12.78 -8.32
CA VAL A 7 -6.15 -14.00 -7.86
C VAL A 7 -5.10 -13.62 -6.83
N LYS A 8 -5.18 -14.21 -5.65
CA LYS A 8 -4.17 -14.03 -4.60
C LYS A 8 -2.85 -14.60 -5.10
N LEU A 9 -1.81 -13.78 -5.11
CA LEU A 9 -0.50 -14.23 -5.56
C LEU A 9 0.05 -15.27 -4.58
N SER A 10 0.50 -16.41 -5.12
CA SER A 10 1.03 -17.50 -4.30
C SER A 10 2.27 -17.10 -3.47
N CYS A 11 3.05 -16.10 -3.92
CA CYS A 11 4.16 -15.55 -3.12
C CYS A 11 3.71 -14.87 -1.81
N PHE A 12 2.40 -14.60 -1.65
CA PHE A 12 1.81 -13.97 -0.47
C PHE A 12 0.76 -14.85 0.22
N ALA A 13 0.78 -16.17 -0.05
CA ALA A 13 -0.18 -17.12 0.51
C ALA A 13 0.06 -17.41 2.01
N GLU A 14 1.31 -17.34 2.46
CA GLU A 14 1.67 -17.53 3.87
C GLU A 14 1.00 -16.46 4.74
N GLU A 15 0.33 -16.85 5.82
CA GLU A 15 -0.41 -15.91 6.67
C GLU A 15 0.55 -14.98 7.44
N ALA A 16 0.28 -13.67 7.41
CA ALA A 16 1.06 -12.71 8.18
C ALA A 16 0.66 -12.74 9.67
N PRO A 17 1.52 -12.26 10.59
CA PRO A 17 1.18 -12.17 12.01
C PRO A 17 -0.12 -11.37 12.24
N ARG A 18 -0.97 -11.86 13.15
CA ARG A 18 -2.32 -11.31 13.37
C ARG A 18 -2.30 -9.86 13.83
N GLU A 19 -1.38 -9.53 14.73
CA GLU A 19 -1.22 -8.17 15.27
C GLU A 19 -0.95 -7.19 14.12
N LEU A 20 -0.11 -7.62 13.18
CA LEU A 20 0.26 -6.84 12.02
C LEU A 20 -0.89 -6.67 11.02
N LEU A 21 -1.71 -7.72 10.84
CA LEU A 21 -2.92 -7.66 10.02
C LEU A 21 -3.93 -6.66 10.57
N GLU A 22 -4.19 -6.66 11.88
CA GLU A 22 -5.13 -5.72 12.49
C GLU A 22 -4.64 -4.27 12.42
N GLU A 23 -3.34 -4.04 12.62
CA GLU A 23 -2.74 -2.71 12.43
C GLU A 23 -2.91 -2.20 10.99
N TRP A 24 -2.56 -3.02 10.00
CA TRP A 24 -2.69 -2.62 8.60
C TRP A 24 -4.14 -2.47 8.17
N LYS A 25 -5.07 -3.19 8.78
CA LYS A 25 -6.51 -3.03 8.56
C LYS A 25 -7.02 -1.70 9.10
N MET A 26 -6.56 -1.27 10.27
CA MET A 26 -6.85 0.07 10.79
C MET A 26 -6.29 1.15 9.87
N LEU A 27 -5.00 1.06 9.51
CA LEU A 27 -4.34 2.01 8.61
C LEU A 27 -5.00 2.05 7.22
N TYR A 28 -5.43 0.90 6.70
CA TYR A 28 -6.11 0.87 5.40
C TYR A 28 -7.49 1.52 5.45
N ASN A 29 -8.21 1.40 6.57
CA ASN A 29 -9.48 2.10 6.76
C ASN A 29 -9.26 3.62 6.85
N GLU A 30 -8.24 4.06 7.60
CA GLU A 30 -7.83 5.47 7.65
C GLU A 30 -7.46 5.98 6.26
N TYR A 31 -6.67 5.22 5.50
CA TYR A 31 -6.28 5.56 4.12
C TYR A 31 -7.49 5.81 3.23
N ARG A 32 -8.52 4.95 3.33
CA ARG A 32 -9.72 5.14 2.51
C ARG A 32 -10.46 6.43 2.88
N GLN A 33 -10.49 6.79 4.16
CA GLN A 33 -11.11 8.03 4.62
C GLN A 33 -10.30 9.26 4.20
N ASP A 34 -8.98 9.22 4.37
CA ASP A 34 -8.04 10.27 3.93
C ASP A 34 -8.16 10.49 2.42
N MET A 35 -8.07 9.41 1.63
CA MET A 35 -8.17 9.47 0.18
C MET A 35 -9.54 10.01 -0.27
N GLN A 36 -10.64 9.60 0.37
CA GLN A 36 -11.96 10.12 0.07
C GLN A 36 -12.06 11.62 0.39
N SER A 37 -11.51 12.05 1.53
CA SER A 37 -11.57 13.44 1.99
C SER A 37 -10.72 14.35 1.11
N SER A 38 -9.50 13.94 0.75
CA SER A 38 -8.61 14.70 -0.14
C SER A 38 -9.19 14.86 -1.54
N LEU A 39 -9.96 13.90 -2.04
CA LEU A 39 -10.53 13.98 -3.40
C LEU A 39 -11.80 14.83 -3.50
N GLN A 40 -12.44 15.20 -2.38
CA GLN A 40 -13.73 15.91 -2.39
C GLN A 40 -13.61 17.39 -2.76
N ASN A 41 -12.49 18.06 -2.46
CA ASN A 41 -12.37 19.52 -2.61
C ASN A 41 -11.20 19.99 -3.49
N GLU A 42 -10.43 19.05 -4.05
CA GLU A 42 -9.20 19.37 -4.79
C GLU A 42 -9.42 19.48 -6.30
N ALA A 43 -8.89 20.56 -6.88
CA ALA A 43 -8.90 20.78 -8.33
C ALA A 43 -7.98 19.78 -9.05
N ASP A 44 -6.83 19.47 -8.45
CA ASP A 44 -5.91 18.44 -8.92
C ASP A 44 -5.99 17.18 -8.03
N LYS A 45 -6.88 16.27 -8.44
CA LYS A 45 -7.10 14.99 -7.76
C LYS A 45 -5.88 14.08 -7.75
N ASN A 46 -4.98 14.21 -8.73
CA ASN A 46 -3.79 13.35 -8.81
C ASN A 46 -2.77 13.79 -7.77
N ALA A 47 -2.48 15.09 -7.68
CA ALA A 47 -1.60 15.63 -6.65
C ALA A 47 -2.12 15.31 -5.24
N ALA A 48 -3.42 15.49 -5.01
CA ALA A 48 -4.07 15.18 -3.74
C ALA A 48 -3.97 13.68 -3.37
N ALA A 49 -4.14 12.79 -4.35
CA ALA A 49 -3.98 11.36 -4.14
C ALA A 49 -2.52 10.98 -3.85
N ASP A 50 -1.56 11.60 -4.55
CA ASP A 50 -0.13 11.36 -4.34
C ASP A 50 0.32 11.79 -2.95
N GLU A 51 -0.16 12.92 -2.42
CA GLU A 51 0.09 13.34 -1.03
C GLU A 51 -0.34 12.27 -0.01
N VAL A 52 -1.53 11.71 -0.21
CA VAL A 52 -2.05 10.65 0.66
C VAL A 52 -1.17 9.40 0.53
N ILE A 53 -0.82 8.99 -0.69
CA ILE A 53 0.06 7.83 -0.91
C ILE A 53 1.43 8.03 -0.26
N GLU A 54 2.01 9.23 -0.34
CA GLU A 54 3.29 9.55 0.30
C GLU A 54 3.21 9.48 1.84
N LYS A 55 2.10 9.90 2.45
CA LYS A 55 1.86 9.68 3.90
C LYS A 55 2.00 8.20 4.26
N TYR A 56 1.33 7.31 3.52
CA TYR A 56 1.34 5.87 3.83
C TYR A 56 2.66 5.18 3.44
N LYS A 57 3.36 5.64 2.40
CA LYS A 57 4.75 5.22 2.13
C LYS A 57 5.68 5.55 3.28
N ARG A 58 5.55 6.74 3.88
CA ARG A 58 6.34 7.12 5.06
C ARG A 58 6.02 6.24 6.28
N ILE A 59 4.77 5.85 6.48
CA ILE A 59 4.40 4.90 7.55
C ILE A 59 5.02 3.52 7.28
N PHE A 60 4.99 3.07 6.04
CA PHE A 60 5.53 1.78 5.62
C PHE A 60 7.07 1.71 5.71
N TYR A 61 7.78 2.65 5.07
CA TYR A 61 9.25 2.62 5.01
C TYR A 61 9.92 3.33 6.20
N GLY A 62 9.22 4.23 6.88
CA GLY A 62 9.74 4.99 8.02
C GLY A 62 9.82 4.19 9.31
N GLN A 63 10.70 4.64 10.22
CA GLN A 63 10.88 4.06 11.56
C GLN A 63 9.80 4.50 12.57
N THR A 64 8.71 5.11 12.11
CA THR A 64 7.69 5.75 12.96
C THR A 64 6.77 4.78 13.69
N ARG A 65 6.99 3.46 13.57
CA ARG A 65 6.12 2.42 14.14
C ARG A 65 6.14 2.37 15.67
N LYS A 66 7.23 2.84 16.31
CA LYS A 66 7.36 2.86 17.79
C LYS A 66 6.68 4.05 18.49
N TYR A 67 6.17 5.04 17.76
CA TYR A 67 5.62 6.28 18.35
C TYR A 67 4.10 6.28 18.56
N TYR A 68 3.39 5.23 18.11
CA TYR A 68 1.93 5.14 18.24
C TYR A 68 1.45 3.98 19.14
N LEU A 69 2.37 3.16 19.66
CA LEU A 69 2.08 2.00 20.51
C LEU A 69 3.11 1.82 21.64
N SER A 70 3.50 2.90 22.33
CA SER A 70 4.09 2.81 23.68
C SER A 70 3.00 3.06 24.71
N GLU A 71 2.78 2.09 25.60
CA GLU A 71 1.87 2.18 26.73
C GLU A 71 2.24 3.38 27.62
N ALA A 72 1.20 4.06 28.13
CA ALA A 72 1.21 5.25 28.99
C ALA A 72 1.31 6.62 28.29
N GLY A 73 0.14 7.22 28.04
CA GLY A 73 -0.19 8.43 28.79
C GLY A 73 -0.02 9.80 28.14
N ASP A 74 0.71 9.96 27.05
CA ASP A 74 0.83 11.29 26.40
C ASP A 74 0.14 11.31 25.03
N VAL A 75 -1.11 11.78 25.07
CA VAL A 75 -1.91 12.18 23.92
C VAL A 75 -1.17 13.29 23.19
N TYR A 76 -0.61 13.02 22.00
CA TYR A 76 -0.30 14.10 21.07
C TYR A 76 -1.62 14.60 20.49
N THR A 77 -2.16 15.64 21.12
CA THR A 77 -3.35 16.37 20.68
C THR A 77 -3.09 16.99 19.32
N SER A 78 -3.96 16.69 18.34
CA SER A 78 -4.31 17.57 17.23
C SER A 78 -3.18 18.48 16.71
N GLY A 79 -2.12 17.88 16.16
CA GLY A 79 -1.12 18.65 15.42
C GLY A 79 -1.69 19.08 14.06
N LYS A 80 -1.60 20.36 13.71
CA LYS A 80 -1.98 20.86 12.39
C LYS A 80 -1.14 20.13 11.31
N LYS A 81 -1.71 19.94 10.10
CA LYS A 81 -1.05 19.35 8.91
C LYS A 81 0.35 19.95 8.62
N GLU A 82 0.59 21.17 9.10
CA GLU A 82 1.79 21.99 8.91
C GLU A 82 3.01 21.57 9.76
N ASP A 83 2.83 20.78 10.84
CA ASP A 83 3.92 20.41 11.78
C ASP A 83 4.56 19.04 11.47
N TRP A 84 4.19 18.41 10.35
CA TRP A 84 4.80 17.15 9.96
C TRP A 84 6.28 17.40 9.58
N PRO A 85 7.26 16.74 10.22
CA PRO A 85 8.66 16.93 9.85
C PRO A 85 8.85 16.59 8.36
N VAL A 86 9.53 17.49 7.64
CA VAL A 86 9.93 17.26 6.24
C VAL A 86 11.00 16.16 6.25
N ILE A 87 10.54 14.92 6.30
CA ILE A 87 11.40 13.74 6.13
C ILE A 87 11.59 13.60 4.61
N GLU A 88 12.84 13.56 4.18
CA GLU A 88 13.24 13.23 2.80
C GLU A 88 12.50 11.97 2.32
N ALA A 89 12.27 11.85 1.01
CA ALA A 89 11.53 10.72 0.45
C ALA A 89 12.11 9.37 0.95
N VAL A 90 11.33 8.63 1.74
CA VAL A 90 11.74 7.34 2.28
C VAL A 90 11.23 6.26 1.35
N ASP A 91 12.14 5.51 0.76
CA ASP A 91 11.85 4.41 -0.16
C ASP A 91 12.51 3.11 0.32
N PHE A 92 12.35 2.05 -0.48
CA PHE A 92 12.91 0.73 -0.17
C PHE A 92 14.44 0.69 -0.11
N HIS A 93 15.13 1.61 -0.79
CA HIS A 93 16.59 1.70 -0.82
C HIS A 93 17.14 2.59 0.29
N THR A 94 16.38 3.62 0.70
CA THR A 94 16.78 4.59 1.73
C THR A 94 16.30 4.23 3.13
N THR A 95 15.39 3.27 3.26
CA THR A 95 14.91 2.80 4.57
C THR A 95 16.01 2.11 5.39
N LYS A 96 16.02 2.41 6.69
CA LYS A 96 16.84 1.74 7.70
C LYS A 96 16.19 0.47 8.26
N LYS A 97 14.96 0.12 7.83
CA LYS A 97 14.29 -1.11 8.26
C LYS A 97 15.03 -2.32 7.68
N LYS A 98 15.07 -3.40 8.47
CA LYS A 98 15.54 -4.70 7.99
C LYS A 98 14.59 -5.22 6.91
N LYS A 99 15.14 -5.83 5.85
CA LYS A 99 14.36 -6.32 4.70
C LYS A 99 13.33 -7.35 5.11
N GLU A 100 13.67 -8.21 6.07
CA GLU A 100 12.80 -9.25 6.60
C GLU A 100 11.54 -8.63 7.24
N HIS A 101 11.69 -7.52 7.98
CA HIS A 101 10.56 -6.82 8.58
C HIS A 101 9.69 -6.16 7.51
N LEU A 102 10.31 -5.55 6.48
CA LEU A 102 9.58 -4.97 5.35
C LEU A 102 8.78 -6.01 4.58
N PHE A 103 9.30 -7.23 4.42
CA PHE A 103 8.59 -8.30 3.74
C PHE A 103 7.37 -8.77 4.52
N VAL A 104 7.50 -8.91 5.84
CA VAL A 104 6.38 -9.28 6.70
C VAL A 104 5.32 -8.17 6.72
N GLU A 105 5.71 -6.88 6.80
CA GLU A 105 4.80 -5.73 6.68
C GLU A 105 4.15 -5.64 5.30
N ALA A 106 4.90 -5.81 4.22
CA ALA A 106 4.39 -5.77 2.84
C ALA A 106 3.33 -6.85 2.63
N ARG A 107 3.61 -8.06 3.12
CA ARG A 107 2.71 -9.19 3.04
C ARG A 107 1.40 -8.92 3.80
N ALA A 108 1.48 -8.41 5.01
CA ALA A 108 0.29 -8.06 5.80
C ALA A 108 -0.56 -7.00 5.10
N LEU A 109 0.07 -5.92 4.60
CA LEU A 109 -0.60 -4.89 3.82
C LEU A 109 -1.31 -5.48 2.58
N TYR A 110 -0.61 -6.33 1.82
CA TYR A 110 -1.20 -6.98 0.65
C TYR A 110 -2.42 -7.82 1.03
N GLN A 111 -2.33 -8.64 2.08
CA GLN A 111 -3.42 -9.51 2.53
C GLN A 111 -4.65 -8.72 2.95
N VAL A 112 -4.48 -7.68 3.77
CA VAL A 112 -5.57 -6.80 4.21
C VAL A 112 -6.30 -6.19 3.02
N VAL A 113 -5.55 -5.64 2.07
CA VAL A 113 -6.12 -4.96 0.91
C VAL A 113 -6.79 -5.96 -0.03
N TYR A 114 -6.16 -7.11 -0.25
CA TYR A 114 -6.68 -8.19 -1.08
C TYR A 114 -8.01 -8.72 -0.52
N ASP A 115 -8.05 -9.04 0.77
CA ASP A 115 -9.25 -9.60 1.42
C ASP A 115 -10.41 -8.59 1.38
N TYR A 116 -10.10 -7.30 1.54
CA TYR A 116 -11.09 -6.24 1.35
C TYR A 116 -11.58 -6.17 -0.10
N ALA A 117 -10.69 -6.20 -1.08
CA ALA A 117 -11.04 -6.18 -2.51
C ALA A 117 -11.89 -7.40 -2.92
N GLU A 118 -11.50 -8.59 -2.48
CA GLU A 118 -12.26 -9.83 -2.66
C GLU A 118 -13.67 -9.72 -2.04
N SER A 119 -13.79 -9.17 -0.84
CA SER A 119 -15.07 -8.92 -0.17
C SER A 119 -15.98 -7.97 -0.95
N GLN A 120 -15.42 -6.88 -1.49
CA GLN A 120 -16.18 -5.94 -2.34
C GLN A 120 -16.58 -6.59 -3.67
N ARG A 121 -15.69 -7.36 -4.28
CA ARG A 121 -15.95 -8.08 -5.53
C ARG A 121 -17.11 -9.07 -5.37
N ARG A 122 -17.19 -9.79 -4.25
CA ARG A 122 -18.29 -10.75 -3.98
C ARG A 122 -19.65 -10.07 -3.81
N LYS A 123 -19.67 -8.81 -3.38
CA LYS A 123 -20.88 -8.00 -3.22
C LYS A 123 -21.28 -7.26 -4.50
N ALA A 124 -20.37 -7.17 -5.47
CA ALA A 124 -20.60 -6.48 -6.72
C ALA A 124 -21.67 -7.19 -7.56
N SER A 125 -22.65 -6.44 -8.02
CA SER A 125 -23.73 -6.94 -8.88
C SER A 125 -23.42 -6.74 -10.36
N SER A 126 -22.42 -5.90 -10.68
CA SER A 126 -22.04 -5.57 -12.05
C SER A 126 -20.54 -5.73 -12.33
N ILE A 127 -20.19 -5.91 -13.60
CA ILE A 127 -18.80 -5.98 -14.07
C ILE A 127 -18.02 -4.70 -13.71
N LYS A 128 -18.68 -3.54 -13.75
CA LYS A 128 -18.07 -2.25 -13.41
C LYS A 128 -17.67 -2.18 -11.94
N GLU A 129 -18.52 -2.69 -11.04
CA GLU A 129 -18.21 -2.77 -9.61
C GLU A 129 -17.11 -3.80 -9.32
N GLN A 130 -17.09 -4.93 -10.04
CA GLN A 130 -16.01 -5.92 -9.94
C GLN A 130 -14.67 -5.31 -10.36
N GLN A 131 -14.64 -4.52 -11.44
CA GLN A 131 -13.44 -3.80 -11.89
C GLN A 131 -12.98 -2.75 -10.88
N SER A 132 -13.92 -2.05 -10.23
CA SER A 132 -13.59 -1.11 -9.15
C SER A 132 -12.95 -1.81 -7.96
N ALA A 133 -13.31 -3.06 -7.67
CA ALA A 133 -12.68 -3.85 -6.61
C ALA A 133 -11.19 -4.13 -6.90
N ILE A 134 -10.80 -4.37 -8.15
CA ILE A 134 -9.40 -4.57 -8.55
C ILE A 134 -8.55 -3.34 -8.22
N ARG A 135 -9.10 -2.14 -8.40
CA ARG A 135 -8.40 -0.87 -8.16
C ARG A 135 -8.05 -0.68 -6.68
N LEU A 136 -8.75 -1.34 -5.76
CA LEU A 136 -8.49 -1.29 -4.33
C LEU A 136 -7.11 -1.88 -3.98
N CYS A 137 -6.69 -2.94 -4.70
CA CYS A 137 -5.36 -3.54 -4.58
C CYS A 137 -4.23 -2.58 -4.98
N GLY A 138 -4.54 -1.52 -5.73
CA GLY A 138 -3.55 -0.53 -6.17
C GLY A 138 -2.86 0.20 -5.02
N PHE A 139 -3.49 0.30 -3.84
CA PHE A 139 -2.87 0.90 -2.65
C PHE A 139 -1.63 0.13 -2.19
N ALA A 140 -1.74 -1.19 -2.03
CA ALA A 140 -0.64 -2.03 -1.57
C ALA A 140 0.57 -1.93 -2.51
N TRP A 141 0.33 -1.91 -3.82
CA TRP A 141 1.38 -1.77 -4.83
C TRP A 141 2.00 -0.38 -4.87
N ARG A 142 1.23 0.68 -4.65
CA ARG A 142 1.77 2.05 -4.59
C ARG A 142 2.63 2.28 -3.35
N VAL A 143 2.25 1.72 -2.21
CA VAL A 143 2.95 1.90 -0.94
C VAL A 143 4.14 0.95 -0.81
N ALA A 144 3.91 -0.35 -1.01
CA ALA A 144 4.90 -1.40 -0.73
C ALA A 144 5.37 -2.13 -2.00
N GLY A 145 5.11 -1.61 -3.20
CA GLY A 145 5.37 -2.31 -4.47
C GLY A 145 6.77 -2.88 -4.60
N THR A 146 7.80 -2.11 -4.27
CA THR A 146 9.19 -2.57 -4.34
C THR A 146 9.47 -3.71 -3.35
N ALA A 147 8.96 -3.60 -2.12
CA ALA A 147 9.08 -4.67 -1.11
C ALA A 147 8.30 -5.93 -1.50
N LEU A 148 7.11 -5.77 -2.09
CA LEU A 148 6.28 -6.87 -2.61
C LEU A 148 6.97 -7.59 -3.77
N CYS A 149 7.53 -6.84 -4.74
CA CYS A 149 8.30 -7.39 -5.84
C CYS A 149 9.52 -8.17 -5.32
N ALA A 150 10.29 -7.56 -4.41
CA ALA A 150 11.45 -8.21 -3.80
C ALA A 150 11.08 -9.51 -3.07
N LEU A 151 9.98 -9.51 -2.32
CA LEU A 151 9.46 -10.71 -1.65
C LEU A 151 9.03 -11.80 -2.65
N CYS A 152 8.34 -11.46 -3.75
CA CYS A 152 7.98 -12.45 -4.77
C CYS A 152 9.21 -13.04 -5.47
N ILE A 153 10.23 -12.22 -5.75
CA ILE A 153 11.50 -12.70 -6.31
C ILE A 153 12.19 -13.67 -5.34
N SER A 154 12.31 -13.26 -4.07
CA SER A 154 12.96 -14.08 -3.03
C SER A 154 12.25 -15.40 -2.77
N SER A 155 10.91 -15.41 -2.77
CA SER A 155 10.12 -16.63 -2.52
C SER A 155 10.14 -17.62 -3.68
N ARG A 156 10.42 -17.16 -4.91
CA ARG A 156 10.44 -18.01 -6.11
C ARG A 156 11.83 -18.42 -6.57
N ALA A 157 12.89 -17.86 -5.96
CA ALA A 157 14.27 -17.97 -6.44
C ALA A 157 14.42 -17.65 -7.95
N GLU A 158 13.51 -16.83 -8.48
CA GLU A 158 13.45 -16.46 -9.89
C GLU A 158 14.37 -15.27 -10.16
N LYS A 159 14.97 -15.21 -11.34
CA LYS A 159 15.78 -14.06 -11.75
C LYS A 159 14.85 -12.91 -12.15
N PRO A 160 14.99 -11.70 -11.57
CA PRO A 160 14.17 -10.57 -11.99
C PRO A 160 14.41 -10.22 -13.45
N MET A 161 13.33 -9.91 -14.17
CA MET A 161 13.44 -9.29 -15.48
C MET A 161 13.90 -7.84 -15.28
N LEU A 162 15.09 -7.51 -15.79
CA LEU A 162 15.62 -6.15 -15.77
C LEU A 162 15.01 -5.36 -16.93
N CYS A 163 14.27 -4.31 -16.63
CA CYS A 163 13.70 -3.41 -17.63
C CYS A 163 13.91 -1.98 -17.14
N SER A 164 14.35 -1.08 -18.04
CA SER A 164 14.42 0.35 -17.69
C SER A 164 13.01 0.93 -17.63
N GLU A 165 12.81 1.95 -16.80
CA GLU A 165 11.51 2.63 -16.70
C GLU A 165 11.07 3.22 -18.04
N SER A 166 12.01 3.72 -18.84
CA SER A 166 11.76 4.19 -20.22
C SER A 166 11.26 3.07 -21.13
N ALA A 167 11.93 1.91 -21.14
CA ALA A 167 11.53 0.77 -21.96
C ALA A 167 10.16 0.23 -21.50
N PHE A 168 9.91 0.20 -20.20
CA PHE A 168 8.62 -0.20 -19.65
C PHE A 168 7.50 0.77 -20.05
N LYS A 169 7.72 2.08 -19.94
CA LYS A 169 6.76 3.11 -20.37
C LYS A 169 6.51 3.07 -21.88
N GLU A 170 7.49 2.72 -22.70
CA GLU A 170 7.31 2.51 -24.15
C GLU A 170 6.48 1.26 -24.45
N MET A 171 6.75 0.14 -23.76
CA MET A 171 6.04 -1.13 -23.97
C MET A 171 4.56 -1.07 -23.58
N PHE A 172 4.23 -0.35 -22.51
CA PHE A 172 2.87 -0.19 -22.00
C PHE A 172 2.29 1.20 -22.30
N GLY A 173 2.77 1.83 -23.37
CA GLY A 173 2.56 3.23 -23.75
C GLY A 173 1.18 3.85 -23.46
N ARG A 174 1.25 5.07 -22.90
CA ARG A 174 0.29 6.20 -22.94
C ARG A 174 -1.19 5.80 -23.13
N THR A 175 -1.91 5.64 -22.03
CA THR A 175 -3.37 5.84 -21.98
C THR A 175 -3.70 7.07 -21.18
#